data_AF-A0A6L5FNM6-F1
#
_entry.id   AF-A0A6L5FNM6-F1
#
_cell.length_a   1.000
_cell.length_b   1.000
_cell.length_c   1.000
_cell.angle_alpha   90.00
_cell.angle_beta   90.00
_cell.angle_gamma   90.00
#
_symmetry.space_group_name_H-M   'P 1'
#
loop_
_entity.id
_entity.type
_entity.pdbx_description
1 polymer ?
#
loop_
_entity_poly.entity_id
_entity_poly.type
_entity_poly.pdbx_seq_one_letter_code
_entity_poly.pdbx_strand_id
1 'polypeptide(L)' 'MAEHMNTPLPHWEKSGNVMWVSCRSCREWFPCAAELVSQNKIELVCPHCAACFKPADAADTMNP' A
#
# COMPACT_ATOMS: atom_id res chain seq x y z
N MET A 1 13.90 -5.30 27.48
CA MET A 1 12.70 -4.43 27.51
C MET A 1 12.76 -3.68 26.19
N ALA A 2 11.93 -4.05 25.21
CA ALA A 2 11.99 -3.46 23.88
C ALA A 2 11.44 -2.04 23.95
N GLU A 3 12.32 -1.06 23.79
CA GLU A 3 12.00 0.35 23.83
C GLU A 3 11.18 0.66 22.59
N HIS A 4 9.91 1.04 22.77
CA HIS A 4 9.05 1.53 21.71
C HIS A 4 9.72 2.78 21.10
N MET A 5 10.35 2.61 19.93
CA MET A 5 10.83 3.73 19.14
C MET A 5 9.62 4.47 18.56
N ASN A 6 9.11 5.45 19.31
CA ASN A 6 8.23 6.48 18.79
C ASN A 6 9.10 7.56 18.13
N THR A 7 9.76 7.21 17.03
CA THR A 7 10.49 8.19 16.23
C THR A 7 9.44 8.94 15.41
N PRO A 8 9.22 10.25 15.63
CA PRO A 8 8.36 11.01 14.74
C PRO A 8 8.95 10.93 13.34
N LEU A 9 8.15 10.44 12.38
CA LEU A 9 8.55 10.33 10.99
C LEU A 9 9.14 11.69 10.56
N PRO A 10 10.34 11.72 9.95
CA PRO A 10 10.92 12.96 9.49
C PRO A 10 9.94 13.74 8.62
N HIS A 11 9.81 15.05 8.87
CA HIS A 11 8.85 15.97 8.23
C HIS A 11 8.94 16.06 6.68
N TRP A 12 9.93 15.42 6.07
CA TRP A 12 10.09 15.31 4.61
C TRP A 12 9.51 14.01 4.03
N GLU A 13 9.18 13.01 4.86
CA GLU A 13 8.34 11.91 4.42
C GLU A 13 6.95 12.48 4.10
N LYS A 14 6.51 12.31 2.85
CA LYS A 14 5.17 12.70 2.42
C LYS A 14 4.16 11.74 3.04
N SER A 15 3.92 11.89 4.33
CA SER A 15 2.84 11.22 5.06
C SER A 15 1.52 11.65 4.43
N GLY A 16 0.85 10.72 3.73
CA GLY A 16 -0.49 10.93 3.20
C GLY A 16 -0.73 10.49 1.76
N ASN A 17 0.32 10.24 0.95
CA ASN A 17 0.12 9.83 -0.45
C ASN A 17 0.33 8.33 -0.70
N VAL A 18 0.77 7.56 0.29
CA VAL A 18 1.07 6.14 0.13
C VAL A 18 0.03 5.31 0.89
N MET A 19 -0.61 4.39 0.18
CA MET A 19 -1.44 3.33 0.72
C MET A 19 -0.76 2.00 0.45
N TRP A 20 -0.68 1.14 1.46
CA TRP A 20 -0.14 -0.21 1.30
C TRP A 20 -1.24 -1.13 0.81
N VAL A 21 -0.97 -1.88 -0.25
CA VAL A 21 -1.91 -2.82 -0.87
C VAL A 21 -1.29 -4.20 -0.83
N SER A 22 -2.07 -5.21 -0.41
CA SER A 22 -1.68 -6.61 -0.48
C SER A 22 -2.21 -7.26 -1.77
N CYS A 23 -1.31 -7.88 -2.55
CA CYS A 23 -1.71 -8.63 -3.73
C CYS A 23 -2.43 -9.92 -3.36
N ARG A 24 -3.60 -10.19 -3.94
CA ARG A 24 -4.34 -11.44 -3.70
C ARG A 24 -3.60 -12.70 -4.16
N SER A 25 -2.82 -12.61 -5.24
CA SER A 25 -2.15 -13.77 -5.85
C SER A 25 -0.92 -14.22 -5.07
N CYS A 26 -0.01 -13.30 -4.75
CA CYS A 26 1.24 -13.62 -4.06
C CYS A 26 1.27 -13.22 -2.59
N ARG A 27 0.24 -12.52 -2.09
CA ARG A 27 0.10 -12.02 -0.71
C ARG A 27 1.18 -11.04 -0.25
N GLU A 28 1.99 -10.56 -1.20
CA GLU A 28 3.02 -9.54 -0.95
C GLU A 28 2.40 -8.15 -0.85
N TRP A 29 3.00 -7.33 0.00
CA TRP A 29 2.60 -5.94 0.24
C TRP A 29 3.46 -4.99 -0.57
N PHE A 30 2.85 -3.97 -1.16
CA PHE A 30 3.57 -2.94 -1.87
C PHE A 30 2.90 -1.56 -1.71
N PRO A 31 3.69 -0.48 -1.76
CA PRO A 31 3.16 0.87 -1.68
C PRO A 31 2.49 1.26 -3.01
N CYS A 32 1.33 1.89 -2.92
CA CYS A 32 0.61 2.50 -4.02
C CYS A 32 0.17 3.91 -3.68
N ALA A 33 -0.09 4.73 -4.69
CA ALA A 33 -0.65 6.05 -4.44
C ALA A 33 -2.08 5.91 -3.91
N ALA A 34 -2.37 6.50 -2.75
CA ALA A 34 -3.68 6.42 -2.10
C ALA A 34 -4.83 6.89 -3.00
N GLU A 35 -4.56 7.89 -3.85
CA GLU A 35 -5.50 8.39 -4.84
C GLU A 35 -5.87 7.33 -5.89
N LEU A 36 -4.90 6.54 -6.36
CA LEU A 36 -5.13 5.46 -7.33
C LEU A 36 -5.94 4.32 -6.71
N VAL A 37 -5.68 3.99 -5.44
CA VAL A 37 -6.46 2.98 -4.71
C VAL A 37 -7.89 3.45 -4.48
N SER A 38 -8.08 4.74 -4.18
CA SER A 38 -9.39 5.36 -4.03
C SER A 38 -10.16 5.43 -5.36
N GLN A 39 -9.45 5.61 -6.47
CA GLN A 39 -9.99 5.53 -7.82
C GLN A 39 -10.08 4.06 -8.26
N ASN A 40 -11.06 3.31 -7.72
CA ASN A 40 -11.35 1.88 -8.00
C ASN A 40 -11.69 1.54 -9.49
N LYS A 41 -11.33 2.41 -10.42
CA LYS A 41 -11.44 2.27 -11.88
C LYS A 41 -10.11 1.87 -12.52
N ILE A 42 -8.99 2.06 -11.83
CA ILE A 42 -7.64 1.80 -12.35
C ILE A 42 -7.21 0.40 -11.93
N GLU A 43 -6.64 -0.38 -12.85
CA GLU A 43 -6.04 -1.66 -12.51
C GLU A 43 -4.64 -1.44 -11.90
N LEU A 44 -4.38 -2.09 -10.78
CA LEU A 44 -3.08 -2.16 -10.14
C LEU A 44 -2.33 -3.38 -10.68
N VAL A 45 -1.01 -3.24 -10.85
CA VAL A 45 -0.13 -4.34 -11.23
C VAL A 45 0.77 -4.66 -10.05
N CYS A 46 0.74 -5.91 -9.60
CA CYS A 46 1.65 -6.35 -8.54
C CYS A 46 3.09 -6.39 -9.06
N PRO A 47 4.05 -5.71 -8.40
CA PRO A 47 5.45 -5.73 -8.84
C PRO A 47 6.13 -7.09 -8.64
N HIS A 48 5.58 -7.98 -7.80
CA HIS A 48 6.17 -9.28 -7.48
C HIS A 48 5.74 -10.39 -8.43
N CYS A 49 4.46 -10.43 -8.80
CA CYS A 49 3.88 -11.51 -9.62
C CYS A 49 3.29 -11.03 -10.94
N ALA A 50 3.37 -9.73 -11.24
CA ALA A 50 2.78 -9.09 -12.41
C ALA A 50 1.25 -9.29 -12.56
N ALA A 51 0.57 -9.75 -11.52
CA ALA A 51 -0.88 -9.91 -11.53
C ALA A 51 -1.55 -8.53 -11.60
N CYS A 52 -2.47 -8.37 -12.55
CA CYS A 52 -3.34 -7.21 -12.66
C CYS A 52 -4.61 -7.45 -11.82
N PHE A 53 -4.99 -6.48 -11.01
CA PHE A 53 -6.21 -6.56 -10.20
C PHE A 53 -6.74 -5.16 -9.89
N LYS A 54 -8.05 -5.03 -9.64
CA LYS A 54 -8.61 -3.75 -9.18
C LYS A 54 -8.28 -3.54 -7.71
N PRO A 55 -8.18 -2.29 -7.22
CA PRO A 55 -7.95 -2.03 -5.83
C PRO A 55 -8.97 -2.71 -4.89
N ALA A 56 -10.24 -2.82 -5.30
CA ALA A 56 -11.26 -3.57 -4.55
C ALA A 56 -11.02 -5.09 -4.48
N ASP A 57 -10.19 -5.65 -5.34
CA ASP A 57 -9.79 -7.07 -5.34
C ASP A 57 -8.49 -7.31 -4.55
N ALA A 58 -7.92 -6.26 -3.94
CA ALA A 58 -6.79 -6.38 -3.02
C ALA A 58 -7.15 -7.32 -1.86
N ALA A 59 -6.17 -8.07 -1.38
CA ALA A 59 -6.39 -8.94 -0.21
C ALA A 59 -6.62 -8.11 1.05
N ASP A 60 -5.91 -6.98 1.18
CA ASP A 60 -6.02 -6.02 2.27
C ASP A 60 -5.42 -4.67 1.84
N THR A 61 -5.79 -3.60 2.53
CA THR A 61 -5.25 -2.25 2.29
C THR A 61 -5.04 -1.53 3.62
N MET A 62 -3.88 -0.91 3.80
CA MET A 62 -3.51 -0.16 5.01
C MET A 62 -3.15 1.28 4.66
N ASN A 63 -3.75 2.23 5.39
CA ASN A 63 -3.32 3.62 5.40
C ASN A 63 -2.41 3.82 6.63
N PRO A 64 -1.11 4.14 6.45
CA PRO A 64 -0.18 4.35 7.56
C PRO A 64 -0.50 5.60 8.38
#